data_AF-A0AA36JTR5-F1
#
_entry.id   AF-A0AA36JTR5-F1
#
_cell.length_a   1.000
_cell.length_b   1.000
_cell.length_c   1.000
_cell.angle_alpha   90.00
_cell.angle_beta   90.00
_cell.angle_gamma   90.00
#
_symmetry.space_group_name_H-M   'P 1'
#
loop_
_entity.id
_entity.type
_entity.pdbx_description
1 polymer ?
#
loop_
_entity_poly.entity_id
_entity_poly.type
_entity_poly.pdbx_seq_one_letter_code
_entity_poly.pdbx_strand_id
1 'polypeptide(L)'
;MVKAAPPAAPPPRNLYQPQLESAAEDAAFRARRSRFEREMLLEAEDLGLLRKLDREVADLIMSEPPLLTLEATLERCRKRLRDSNLDDFLVQIKDLEEDCELEDSLCSRLRALPWPSIQVILGQERHWCPETQRRQLQDSVSLLELQAQRSAPKPKTKPKAEPKAEPKAEPKAEPKVAASIDSVSYTKNLIKQITGHDAEPLKPKEAKPKLEKAEASPLRRTSPARPARKAAKSPLEHQIQGIIDEHKHSEDFEREVFHWVQNSGMKPEVGLVLQMLSSTAAWGVMRICQGTCNVSQFLQQVQLVNGQAAALGQLLCTPRADAWAAAAYYGNWYPGYYWGGWPMQATKEEKKSKKSKKDKKNKKKKDKKSKATAGKRKASSSSEESSSRPVARGGVAHTPEGPCAAAAPAAAAMEKPKSVADRLAALLDSVEESAEPGPSAAPTKRPTEAAAPAEVLKPQAAPPGPSEVATEKELQMRHWLESLDSKGSLLQYLPKLKEEFDADLGQLTSVRLANAEGGVLSSIDSTFWQAIGVVRMGHRLLLAKAILAL
;
A
#
# COMPACT_ATOMS: atom_id res chain seq x y z
N MET A 1 13.46 -44.87 41.27
CA MET A 1 12.31 -44.01 40.94
C MET A 1 12.64 -42.59 41.38
N VAL A 2 13.01 -41.71 40.44
CA VAL A 2 13.27 -40.30 40.73
C VAL A 2 11.90 -39.62 40.89
N LYS A 3 11.59 -39.13 42.09
CA LYS A 3 10.39 -38.30 42.33
C LYS A 3 10.54 -37.03 41.49
N ALA A 4 9.67 -36.86 40.51
CA ALA A 4 9.59 -35.64 39.72
C ALA A 4 9.37 -34.46 40.68
N ALA A 5 10.22 -33.43 40.55
CA ALA A 5 10.08 -32.21 41.32
C ALA A 5 8.71 -31.57 41.04
N PRO A 6 8.03 -31.02 42.07
CA PRO A 6 6.76 -30.34 41.87
C PRO A 6 6.93 -29.19 40.86
N PRO A 7 5.95 -28.96 39.97
CA PRO A 7 6.04 -27.92 38.96
C PRO A 7 6.25 -26.55 39.62
N ALA A 8 7.12 -25.75 39.03
CA ALA A 8 7.38 -24.38 39.45
C ALA A 8 6.05 -23.61 39.56
N ALA A 9 5.96 -22.72 40.55
CA ALA A 9 4.79 -21.89 40.78
C ALA A 9 4.35 -21.20 39.46
N PRO A 10 3.03 -21.13 39.19
CA PRO A 10 2.55 -20.53 37.96
C PRO A 10 3.04 -19.08 37.85
N PRO A 11 3.42 -18.63 36.64
CA PRO A 11 3.88 -17.27 36.43
C PRO A 11 2.86 -16.23 36.92
N PRO A 12 3.34 -15.08 37.42
CA PRO A 12 2.48 -14.06 38.01
C PRO A 12 1.46 -13.54 36.99
N ARG A 13 0.22 -13.37 37.44
CA ARG A 13 -0.96 -13.01 36.62
C ARG A 13 -0.76 -11.75 35.77
N ASN A 14 0.05 -10.81 36.23
CA ASN A 14 0.33 -9.54 35.53
C ASN A 14 0.99 -9.76 34.16
N LEU A 15 1.72 -10.86 33.96
CA LEU A 15 2.32 -11.20 32.67
C LEU A 15 1.26 -11.56 31.62
N TYR A 16 0.04 -11.92 32.04
CA TYR A 16 -1.07 -12.27 31.17
C TYR A 16 -2.05 -11.12 30.94
N GLN A 17 -1.84 -9.96 31.57
CA GLN A 17 -2.82 -8.88 31.53
C GLN A 17 -3.13 -8.37 30.11
N PRO A 18 -2.14 -8.15 29.22
CA PRO A 18 -2.42 -7.75 27.83
C PRO A 18 -3.22 -8.80 27.04
N GLN A 19 -2.98 -10.09 27.32
CA GLN A 19 -3.68 -11.19 26.65
C GLN A 19 -5.11 -11.33 27.16
N LEU A 20 -5.34 -11.06 28.45
CA LEU A 20 -6.68 -11.03 29.03
C LEU A 20 -7.50 -9.84 28.51
N GLU A 21 -6.89 -8.67 28.36
CA GLU A 21 -7.53 -7.48 27.78
C GLU A 21 -7.90 -7.71 26.32
N SER A 22 -6.97 -8.20 25.50
CA SER A 22 -7.23 -8.58 24.10
C SER A 22 -8.34 -9.64 23.98
N ALA A 23 -8.34 -10.67 24.83
CA ALA A 23 -9.39 -11.69 24.84
C ALA A 23 -10.76 -11.13 25.26
N ALA A 24 -10.78 -10.18 26.21
CA ALA A 24 -12.01 -9.52 26.64
C ALA A 24 -12.61 -8.64 25.53
N GLU A 25 -11.77 -7.91 24.79
CA GLU A 25 -12.22 -7.13 23.64
C GLU A 25 -12.76 -8.01 22.51
N ASP A 26 -12.09 -9.11 22.20
CA ASP A 26 -12.56 -10.07 21.20
C ASP A 26 -13.90 -10.70 21.60
N ALA A 27 -14.07 -11.01 22.89
CA ALA A 27 -15.34 -11.50 23.41
C ALA A 27 -16.44 -10.44 23.30
N ALA A 28 -16.14 -9.17 23.62
CA ALA A 28 -17.07 -8.06 23.48
C ALA A 28 -17.48 -7.83 22.02
N PHE A 29 -16.54 -7.88 21.08
CA PHE A 29 -16.81 -7.78 19.65
C PHE A 29 -17.73 -8.90 19.16
N ARG A 30 -17.44 -10.17 19.51
CA ARG A 30 -18.31 -11.30 19.16
C ARG A 30 -19.71 -11.17 19.74
N ALA A 31 -19.83 -10.66 20.97
CA ALA A 31 -21.13 -10.42 21.61
C ALA A 31 -21.93 -9.32 20.91
N ARG A 32 -21.30 -8.18 20.57
CA ARG A 32 -21.92 -7.11 19.77
C ARG A 32 -22.40 -7.64 18.43
N ARG A 33 -21.55 -8.40 17.77
CA ARG A 33 -21.86 -8.98 16.47
C ARG A 33 -23.01 -9.97 16.53
N SER A 34 -23.02 -10.89 17.49
CA SER A 34 -24.13 -11.82 17.69
C SER A 34 -25.45 -11.10 18.01
N ARG A 35 -25.39 -9.96 18.71
CA ARG A 35 -26.55 -9.10 18.93
C ARG A 35 -27.03 -8.47 17.62
N PHE A 36 -26.12 -7.88 16.84
CA PHE A 36 -26.41 -7.28 15.55
C PHE A 36 -27.01 -8.30 14.56
N GLU A 37 -26.44 -9.51 14.48
CA GLU A 37 -26.96 -10.61 13.64
C GLU A 37 -28.42 -10.97 14.01
N ARG A 38 -28.80 -10.90 15.30
CA ARG A 38 -30.18 -11.15 15.76
C ARG A 38 -31.13 -9.99 15.51
N GLU A 39 -30.68 -8.75 15.69
CA GLU A 39 -31.52 -7.56 15.56
C GLU A 39 -31.80 -7.21 14.09
N MET A 40 -30.82 -7.43 13.21
CA MET A 40 -30.92 -7.02 11.81
C MET A 40 -31.59 -8.05 10.91
N LEU A 41 -31.79 -9.31 11.32
CA LEU A 41 -32.40 -10.35 10.47
C LEU A 41 -31.73 -10.46 9.07
N LEU A 42 -30.40 -10.34 9.03
CA LEU A 42 -29.64 -10.44 7.78
C LEU A 42 -29.81 -11.82 7.14
N GLU A 43 -29.82 -11.86 5.81
CA GLU A 43 -29.84 -13.12 5.06
C GLU A 43 -28.53 -13.88 5.24
N ALA A 44 -28.54 -15.20 5.02
CA ALA A 44 -27.37 -16.04 5.21
C ALA A 44 -26.14 -15.58 4.38
N GLU A 45 -26.39 -15.03 3.20
CA GLU A 45 -25.35 -14.45 2.34
C GLU A 45 -24.72 -13.20 2.97
N ASP A 46 -25.54 -12.25 3.43
CA ASP A 46 -25.10 -11.02 4.06
C ASP A 46 -24.38 -11.32 5.40
N LEU A 47 -24.86 -12.30 6.17
CA LEU A 47 -24.15 -12.81 7.35
C LEU A 47 -22.79 -13.38 6.96
N GLY A 48 -22.71 -14.15 5.89
CA GLY A 48 -21.46 -14.67 5.34
C GLY A 48 -20.44 -13.56 5.02
N LEU A 49 -20.90 -12.45 4.43
CA LEU A 49 -20.08 -11.28 4.15
C LEU A 49 -19.62 -10.61 5.45
N LEU A 50 -20.53 -10.35 6.40
CA LEU A 50 -20.20 -9.79 7.72
C LEU A 50 -19.20 -10.68 8.49
N ARG A 51 -19.18 -12.00 8.24
CA ARG A 51 -18.20 -12.93 8.81
C ARG A 51 -16.81 -12.83 8.19
N LYS A 52 -16.72 -12.42 6.94
CA LYS A 52 -15.46 -12.33 6.19
C LYS A 52 -14.79 -10.97 6.32
N LEU A 53 -15.56 -9.93 6.67
CA LEU A 53 -15.03 -8.60 6.89
C LEU A 53 -14.04 -8.55 8.05
N ASP A 54 -13.04 -7.69 7.91
CA ASP A 54 -12.11 -7.36 8.99
C ASP A 54 -12.86 -6.77 10.20
N ARG A 55 -12.29 -7.00 11.39
CA ARG A 55 -12.89 -6.59 12.68
C ARG A 55 -13.28 -5.11 12.68
N GLU A 56 -12.43 -4.24 12.14
CA GLU A 56 -12.65 -2.80 12.07
C GLU A 56 -13.82 -2.43 11.14
N VAL A 57 -13.90 -3.04 9.96
CA VAL A 57 -15.00 -2.81 8.99
C VAL A 57 -16.34 -3.25 9.60
N ALA A 58 -16.34 -4.43 10.21
CA ALA A 58 -17.52 -4.97 10.85
C ALA A 58 -17.97 -4.08 12.02
N ASP A 59 -17.07 -3.63 12.90
CA ASP A 59 -17.42 -2.72 13.99
C ASP A 59 -17.94 -1.38 13.44
N LEU A 60 -17.38 -0.85 12.34
CA LEU A 60 -17.91 0.36 11.70
C LEU A 60 -19.36 0.18 11.25
N ILE A 61 -19.67 -0.89 10.52
CA ILE A 61 -21.04 -1.19 10.06
C ILE A 61 -21.99 -1.39 11.26
N MET A 62 -21.53 -2.10 12.30
CA MET A 62 -22.34 -2.40 13.49
C MET A 62 -22.55 -1.18 14.41
N SER A 63 -21.67 -0.19 14.33
CA SER A 63 -21.75 1.05 15.11
C SER A 63 -22.57 2.15 14.44
N GLU A 64 -23.00 1.97 13.19
CA GLU A 64 -23.84 2.95 12.51
C GLU A 64 -25.18 3.13 13.25
N PRO A 65 -25.61 4.38 13.50
CA PRO A 65 -26.86 4.63 14.18
C PRO A 65 -28.05 4.11 13.34
N PRO A 66 -29.05 3.47 13.97
CA PRO A 66 -30.21 2.96 13.26
C PRO A 66 -30.99 4.11 12.61
N LEU A 67 -31.46 3.89 11.38
CA LEU A 67 -32.35 4.82 10.70
C LEU A 67 -33.77 4.74 11.27
N LEU A 68 -34.63 5.68 10.85
CA LEU A 68 -36.02 5.79 11.33
C LEU A 68 -36.84 4.50 11.14
N THR A 69 -36.47 3.67 10.15
CA THR A 69 -37.09 2.37 9.91
C THR A 69 -36.05 1.26 9.91
N LEU A 70 -36.43 0.09 10.41
CA LEU A 70 -35.57 -1.09 10.42
C LEU A 70 -35.17 -1.48 8.99
N GLU A 71 -36.10 -1.41 8.04
CA GLU A 71 -35.88 -1.72 6.62
C GLU A 71 -34.83 -0.81 5.98
N ALA A 72 -34.85 0.50 6.28
CA ALA A 72 -33.83 1.41 5.76
C ALA A 72 -32.45 1.12 6.37
N THR A 73 -32.40 0.76 7.65
CA THR A 73 -31.15 0.36 8.33
C THR A 73 -30.61 -0.93 7.69
N LEU A 74 -31.47 -1.90 7.44
CA LEU A 74 -31.16 -3.16 6.77
C LEU A 74 -30.60 -2.95 5.37
N GLU A 75 -31.27 -2.16 4.55
CA GLU A 75 -30.85 -1.89 3.18
C GLU A 75 -29.50 -1.15 3.15
N ARG A 76 -29.28 -0.22 4.09
CA ARG A 76 -27.98 0.44 4.26
C ARG A 76 -26.87 -0.55 4.61
N CYS A 77 -27.11 -1.44 5.57
CA CYS A 77 -26.14 -2.47 5.95
C CYS A 77 -25.85 -3.45 4.81
N ARG A 78 -26.88 -3.90 4.06
CA ARG A 78 -26.70 -4.75 2.87
C ARG A 78 -25.87 -4.08 1.80
N LYS A 79 -26.17 -2.82 1.50
CA LYS A 79 -25.40 -2.03 0.55
C LYS A 79 -23.93 -1.93 0.96
N ARG A 80 -23.65 -1.73 2.25
CA ARG A 80 -22.28 -1.72 2.80
C ARG A 80 -21.57 -3.05 2.63
N LEU A 81 -22.22 -4.13 3.04
CA LEU A 81 -21.65 -5.48 2.99
C LEU A 81 -21.30 -5.92 1.56
N ARG A 82 -22.04 -5.41 0.57
CA ARG A 82 -21.85 -5.72 -0.86
C ARG A 82 -20.96 -4.72 -1.59
N ASP A 83 -20.60 -3.61 -0.96
CA ASP A 83 -19.71 -2.61 -1.56
C ASP A 83 -18.27 -3.12 -1.46
N SER A 84 -17.75 -3.66 -2.56
CA SER A 84 -16.38 -4.18 -2.65
C SER A 84 -15.31 -3.11 -2.37
N ASN A 85 -15.70 -1.84 -2.42
CA ASN A 85 -14.79 -0.71 -2.22
C ASN A 85 -14.65 -0.32 -0.74
N LEU A 86 -15.32 -1.03 0.18
CA LEU A 86 -15.27 -0.71 1.60
C LEU A 86 -13.87 -0.95 2.19
N ASP A 87 -13.17 -1.98 1.72
CA ASP A 87 -11.79 -2.27 2.14
C ASP A 87 -10.82 -1.21 1.59
N ASP A 88 -10.91 -0.88 0.29
CA ASP A 88 -10.12 0.21 -0.34
C ASP A 88 -10.31 1.54 0.39
N PHE A 89 -11.50 1.77 0.93
CA PHE A 89 -11.82 2.98 1.66
C PHE A 89 -11.25 3.01 3.08
N LEU A 90 -11.25 1.89 3.81
CA LEU A 90 -10.57 1.85 5.10
C LEU A 90 -9.07 2.03 4.94
N VAL A 91 -8.50 1.50 3.86
CA VAL A 91 -7.11 1.80 3.48
C VAL A 91 -6.95 3.31 3.27
N GLN A 92 -7.85 3.97 2.54
CA GLN A 92 -7.79 5.43 2.36
C GLN A 92 -7.94 6.22 3.66
N ILE A 93 -8.79 5.78 4.60
CA ILE A 93 -8.88 6.41 5.93
C ILE A 93 -7.58 6.21 6.70
N LYS A 94 -7.04 4.98 6.75
CA LYS A 94 -5.78 4.69 7.44
C LYS A 94 -4.63 5.49 6.84
N ASP A 95 -4.52 5.54 5.52
CA ASP A 95 -3.52 6.36 4.82
C ASP A 95 -3.66 7.84 5.22
N LEU A 96 -4.88 8.34 5.41
CA LEU A 96 -5.14 9.72 5.78
C LEU A 96 -4.85 9.99 7.28
N GLU A 97 -5.13 9.02 8.16
CA GLU A 97 -4.75 9.04 9.57
C GLU A 97 -3.23 9.04 9.74
N GLU A 98 -2.52 8.20 8.97
CA GLU A 98 -1.05 8.09 8.97
C GLU A 98 -0.38 9.30 8.31
N ASP A 99 -0.84 9.74 7.13
CA ASP A 99 -0.23 10.86 6.38
C ASP A 99 -0.36 12.20 7.12
N CYS A 100 -1.45 12.39 7.87
CA CYS A 100 -1.74 13.65 8.56
C CYS A 100 -1.45 13.59 10.07
N GLU A 101 -0.97 12.44 10.58
CA GLU A 101 -0.77 12.17 12.00
C GLU A 101 -1.98 12.68 12.81
N LEU A 102 -3.19 12.23 12.45
CA LEU A 102 -4.41 12.74 13.06
C LEU A 102 -4.48 12.36 14.54
N GLU A 103 -4.92 13.28 15.38
CA GLU A 103 -5.20 12.96 16.79
C GLU A 103 -6.33 11.92 16.88
N ASP A 104 -6.25 11.00 17.83
CA ASP A 104 -7.25 9.94 18.06
C ASP A 104 -8.69 10.49 18.19
N SER A 105 -8.82 11.70 18.74
CA SER A 105 -10.09 12.41 18.88
C SER A 105 -10.71 12.74 17.51
N LEU A 106 -9.89 13.17 16.56
CA LEU A 106 -10.31 13.52 15.21
C LEU A 106 -10.56 12.25 14.38
N CYS A 107 -9.74 11.21 14.53
CA CYS A 107 -9.99 9.89 13.91
C CYS A 107 -11.36 9.34 14.35
N SER A 108 -11.65 9.41 15.66
CA SER A 108 -12.93 8.97 16.20
C SER A 108 -14.12 9.75 15.63
N ARG A 109 -13.98 11.08 15.50
CA ARG A 109 -15.00 11.95 14.88
C ARG A 109 -15.19 11.66 13.39
N LEU A 110 -14.10 11.51 12.65
CA LEU A 110 -14.10 11.17 11.23
C LEU A 110 -14.83 9.83 10.99
N ARG A 111 -14.53 8.81 11.80
CA ARG A 111 -15.18 7.49 11.74
C ARG A 111 -16.65 7.52 12.17
N ALA A 112 -17.05 8.48 13.00
CA ALA A 112 -18.45 8.68 13.42
C ALA A 112 -19.31 9.41 12.36
N LEU A 113 -18.70 10.04 11.36
CA LEU A 113 -19.45 10.73 10.32
C LEU A 113 -20.23 9.75 9.43
N PRO A 114 -21.41 10.15 8.91
CA PRO A 114 -22.10 9.38 7.89
C PRO A 114 -21.19 9.18 6.68
N TRP A 115 -21.23 7.98 6.11
CA TRP A 115 -20.38 7.65 4.97
C TRP A 115 -20.37 8.66 3.80
N PRO A 116 -21.50 9.20 3.33
CA PRO A 116 -21.46 10.18 2.24
C PRO A 116 -20.63 11.41 2.60
N SER A 117 -20.59 11.79 3.88
CA SER A 117 -19.77 12.88 4.40
C SER A 117 -18.28 12.53 4.35
N ILE A 118 -17.91 11.30 4.68
CA ILE A 118 -16.51 10.87 4.59
C ILE A 118 -16.05 10.80 3.13
N GLN A 119 -16.90 10.37 2.19
CA GLN A 119 -16.57 10.40 0.76
C GLN A 119 -16.28 11.81 0.25
N VAL A 120 -17.02 12.81 0.75
CA VAL A 120 -16.73 14.22 0.44
C VAL A 120 -15.34 14.60 0.95
N ILE A 121 -14.97 14.18 2.16
CA ILE A 121 -13.64 14.44 2.73
C ILE A 121 -12.53 13.77 1.91
N LEU A 122 -12.68 12.48 1.57
CA LEU A 122 -11.67 11.75 0.79
C LEU A 122 -11.54 12.27 -0.65
N GLY A 123 -12.59 12.87 -1.19
CA GLY A 123 -12.57 13.52 -2.51
C GLY A 123 -11.95 14.91 -2.54
N GLN A 124 -11.63 15.51 -1.39
CA GLN A 124 -10.92 16.80 -1.35
C GLN A 124 -9.49 16.63 -1.86
N GLU A 125 -8.99 17.63 -2.61
CA GLU A 125 -7.59 17.65 -3.03
C GLU A 125 -6.67 17.67 -1.80
N ARG A 126 -5.75 16.70 -1.72
CA ARG A 126 -4.80 16.61 -0.62
C ARG A 126 -3.81 17.77 -0.69
N HIS A 127 -3.72 18.55 0.38
CA HIS A 127 -2.73 19.60 0.48
C HIS A 127 -1.35 19.01 0.81
N TRP A 128 -0.27 19.51 0.18
CA TRP A 128 1.07 18.92 0.36
C TRP A 128 1.61 19.06 1.79
N CYS A 129 1.22 20.13 2.49
CA CYS A 129 1.60 20.38 3.88
C CYS A 129 0.66 19.62 4.82
N PRO A 130 1.15 18.66 5.63
CA PRO A 130 0.33 17.85 6.53
C PRO A 130 -0.45 18.69 7.54
N GLU A 131 0.15 19.76 8.09
CA GLU A 131 -0.50 20.61 9.09
C GLU A 131 -1.70 21.38 8.51
N THR A 132 -1.58 21.83 7.26
CA THR A 132 -2.67 22.48 6.54
C THR A 132 -3.78 21.48 6.21
N GLN A 133 -3.41 20.28 5.77
CA GLN A 133 -4.35 19.20 5.49
C GLN A 133 -5.10 18.78 6.76
N ARG A 134 -4.40 18.64 7.89
CA ARG A 134 -5.00 18.37 9.20
C ARG A 134 -6.03 19.42 9.60
N ARG A 135 -5.70 20.72 9.45
CA ARG A 135 -6.66 21.82 9.72
C ARG A 135 -7.87 21.77 8.79
N GLN A 136 -7.66 21.55 7.49
CA GLN A 136 -8.75 21.42 6.52
C GLN A 136 -9.67 20.22 6.82
N LEU A 137 -9.08 19.10 7.26
CA LEU A 137 -9.81 17.93 7.71
C LEU A 137 -10.63 18.23 8.96
N GLN A 138 -10.02 18.88 9.95
CA GLN A 138 -10.71 19.27 11.19
C GLN A 138 -11.88 20.22 10.93
N ASP A 139 -11.69 21.19 10.04
CA ASP A 139 -12.74 22.13 9.62
C ASP A 139 -13.87 21.40 8.86
N SER A 140 -13.51 20.50 7.94
CA SER A 140 -14.48 19.72 7.16
C SER A 140 -15.29 18.79 8.04
N VAL A 141 -14.65 18.08 8.98
CA VAL A 141 -15.32 17.21 9.95
C VAL A 141 -16.29 18.02 10.81
N SER A 142 -15.84 19.18 11.33
CA SER A 142 -16.68 20.05 12.16
C SER A 142 -17.89 20.61 11.39
N LEU A 143 -17.69 20.98 10.12
CA LEU A 143 -18.77 21.45 9.24
C LEU A 143 -19.80 20.36 8.96
N LEU A 144 -19.34 19.13 8.69
CA LEU A 144 -20.21 17.99 8.41
C LEU A 144 -20.97 17.51 9.65
N GLU A 145 -20.35 17.55 10.83
CA GLU A 145 -21.04 17.31 12.11
C GLU A 145 -22.15 18.34 12.34
N LEU A 146 -21.89 19.63 12.13
CA LEU A 146 -22.90 20.68 12.23
C LEU A 146 -24.04 20.48 11.23
N GLN A 147 -23.74 20.04 10.00
CA GLN A 147 -24.75 19.73 9.00
C GLN A 147 -25.61 18.53 9.40
N ALA A 148 -25.00 17.49 9.98
CA ALA A 148 -25.70 16.33 10.52
C ALA A 148 -26.63 16.70 11.70
N GLN A 149 -26.18 17.58 12.59
CA GLN A 149 -27.00 18.09 13.69
C GLN A 149 -28.20 18.93 13.19
N ARG A 150 -28.03 19.69 12.11
CA ARG A 150 -29.11 20.49 11.52
C ARG A 150 -30.15 19.66 10.78
N SER A 151 -29.75 18.54 10.18
CA SER A 151 -30.66 17.65 9.45
C SER A 151 -31.39 16.65 10.35
N ALA A 152 -30.91 16.45 11.58
CA ALA A 152 -31.60 15.64 12.58
C ALA A 152 -33.01 16.21 12.83
N PRO A 153 -34.08 15.42 12.62
CA PRO A 153 -35.44 15.88 12.84
C PRO A 153 -35.58 16.33 14.29
N LYS A 154 -35.89 17.62 14.50
CA LYS A 154 -36.16 18.14 15.84
C LYS A 154 -37.19 17.23 16.51
N PRO A 155 -36.93 16.72 17.73
CA PRO A 155 -37.84 15.83 18.41
C PRO A 155 -39.19 16.55 18.49
N LYS A 156 -40.21 16.00 17.82
CA LYS A 156 -41.57 16.51 17.89
C LYS A 156 -41.96 16.43 19.36
N THR A 157 -41.92 17.57 20.05
CA THR A 157 -42.47 17.74 21.39
C THR A 157 -43.90 17.23 21.32
N LYS A 158 -44.18 16.14 22.04
CA LYS A 158 -45.53 15.59 22.18
C LYS A 158 -46.44 16.77 22.54
N PRO A 159 -47.58 16.98 21.83
CA PRO A 159 -48.51 18.02 22.19
C PRO A 159 -48.93 17.78 23.64
N LYS A 160 -48.53 18.73 24.50
CA LYS A 160 -48.95 18.81 25.88
C LYS A 160 -50.47 18.84 25.86
N ALA A 161 -51.10 17.83 26.45
CA ALA A 161 -52.54 17.74 26.54
C ALA A 161 -53.07 19.03 27.19
N GLU A 162 -53.74 19.86 26.40
CA GLU A 162 -54.56 20.94 26.93
C GLU A 162 -55.86 20.36 27.51
N PRO A 163 -56.30 20.86 28.67
CA PRO A 163 -57.53 20.43 29.31
C PRO A 163 -58.76 20.91 28.52
N LYS A 164 -59.78 20.05 28.56
CA LYS A 164 -61.02 20.09 27.78
C LYS A 164 -62.03 21.10 28.36
N ALA A 165 -62.57 21.92 27.44
CA ALA A 165 -63.92 22.53 27.38
C ALA A 165 -64.28 23.78 28.22
N GLU A 166 -64.65 24.87 27.51
CA GLU A 166 -66.05 25.33 27.39
C GLU A 166 -66.27 26.17 26.11
N PRO A 167 -67.49 26.24 25.53
CA PRO A 167 -67.71 26.74 24.17
C PRO A 167 -68.42 28.11 24.10
N LYS A 168 -67.97 29.03 23.23
CA LYS A 168 -68.89 29.98 22.59
C LYS A 168 -68.29 30.77 21.41
N ALA A 169 -69.06 30.75 20.33
CA ALA A 169 -69.27 31.79 19.31
C ALA A 169 -68.13 32.14 18.30
N GLU A 170 -68.36 31.68 17.07
CA GLU A 170 -68.05 32.35 15.78
C GLU A 170 -68.60 33.81 15.71
N PRO A 171 -68.27 34.66 14.68
CA PRO A 171 -67.59 34.36 13.39
C PRO A 171 -66.54 35.39 12.88
N LYS A 172 -65.94 35.05 11.73
CA LYS A 172 -65.47 35.92 10.61
C LYS A 172 -64.21 36.78 10.78
N ALA A 173 -63.15 36.44 10.03
CA ALA A 173 -62.73 37.14 8.78
C ALA A 173 -61.32 36.69 8.33
N GLU A 174 -61.14 36.46 7.03
CA GLU A 174 -59.85 36.30 6.33
C GLU A 174 -59.01 37.60 6.41
N PRO A 175 -57.68 37.58 6.13
CA PRO A 175 -57.24 37.58 4.73
C PRO A 175 -55.99 36.74 4.41
N LYS A 176 -55.91 36.36 3.13
CA LYS A 176 -54.76 35.80 2.40
C LYS A 176 -53.52 36.69 2.49
N VAL A 177 -52.35 36.10 2.78
CA VAL A 177 -51.06 36.56 2.25
C VAL A 177 -50.21 35.36 1.87
N ALA A 178 -49.78 35.35 0.61
CA ALA A 178 -48.91 34.36 -0.01
C ALA A 178 -47.43 34.68 0.26
N ALA A 179 -46.62 33.65 0.50
CA ALA A 179 -45.22 33.53 0.05
C ALA A 179 -44.64 32.18 0.51
N SER A 180 -44.73 31.16 -0.36
CA SER A 180 -43.91 29.95 -0.25
C SER A 180 -42.62 30.21 -1.04
N ILE A 181 -41.48 30.29 -0.35
CA ILE A 181 -40.16 30.39 -0.96
C ILE A 181 -39.61 28.97 -1.08
N ASP A 182 -39.50 28.49 -2.32
CA ASP A 182 -38.88 27.21 -2.69
C ASP A 182 -37.37 27.23 -2.36
N SER A 183 -36.96 26.48 -1.34
CA SER A 183 -35.54 26.31 -0.96
C SER A 183 -34.81 25.21 -1.75
N VAL A 184 -35.41 24.69 -2.83
CA VAL A 184 -34.87 23.57 -3.63
C VAL A 184 -34.09 24.06 -4.88
N SER A 185 -34.11 25.36 -5.19
CA SER A 185 -33.43 25.89 -6.39
C SER A 185 -31.97 26.30 -6.16
N TYR A 186 -31.54 26.51 -4.91
CA TYR A 186 -30.18 27.02 -4.63
C TYR A 186 -29.10 25.93 -4.71
N THR A 187 -29.43 24.67 -4.40
CA THR A 187 -28.49 23.54 -4.44
C THR A 187 -28.22 23.02 -5.85
N LYS A 188 -29.17 23.14 -6.79
CA LYS A 188 -28.97 22.75 -8.20
C LYS A 188 -28.06 23.71 -8.96
N ASN A 189 -28.05 24.99 -8.61
CA ASN A 189 -27.21 25.99 -9.28
C ASN A 189 -25.75 25.97 -8.80
N LEU A 190 -25.49 25.57 -7.56
CA LEU A 190 -24.12 25.45 -7.04
C LEU A 190 -23.37 24.25 -7.64
N ILE A 191 -24.06 23.12 -7.87
CA ILE A 191 -23.47 21.94 -8.51
C ILE A 191 -23.15 22.21 -9.99
N LYS A 192 -24.01 22.98 -10.68
CA LYS A 192 -23.80 23.37 -12.09
C LYS A 192 -22.60 24.32 -12.29
N GLN A 193 -22.22 25.07 -11.26
CA GLN A 193 -21.08 26.00 -11.32
C GLN A 193 -19.72 25.30 -11.10
N ILE A 194 -19.72 24.12 -10.47
CA ILE A 194 -18.49 23.40 -10.10
C ILE A 194 -18.10 22.36 -11.17
N THR A 195 -19.06 21.79 -11.90
CA THR A 195 -18.80 20.63 -12.78
C THR A 195 -18.79 20.96 -14.26
N GLY A 196 -18.25 22.10 -14.68
CA GLY A 196 -18.29 22.57 -16.07
C GLY A 196 -17.83 21.53 -17.09
N HIS A 197 -18.77 20.79 -17.68
CA HIS A 197 -18.63 19.99 -18.90
C HIS A 197 -20.01 19.51 -19.38
N ASP A 198 -20.49 20.08 -20.49
CA ASP A 198 -21.58 19.52 -21.28
C ASP A 198 -21.05 18.36 -22.14
N ALA A 199 -21.69 17.19 -22.05
CA ALA A 199 -21.46 16.07 -22.96
C ALA A 199 -22.80 15.60 -23.53
N GLU A 200 -23.00 15.85 -24.82
CA GLU A 200 -24.11 15.32 -25.61
C GLU A 200 -24.02 13.78 -25.78
N PRO A 201 -25.15 13.07 -25.80
CA PRO A 201 -25.16 11.63 -26.07
C PRO A 201 -25.15 11.32 -27.57
N LEU A 202 -24.07 10.69 -28.05
CA LEU A 202 -23.98 10.13 -29.40
C LEU A 202 -24.74 8.80 -29.50
N LYS A 203 -25.54 8.69 -30.57
CA LYS A 203 -26.33 7.51 -30.97
C LYS A 203 -25.46 6.32 -31.41
N PRO A 204 -25.89 5.06 -31.21
CA PRO A 204 -25.17 3.90 -31.70
C PRO A 204 -25.44 3.66 -33.20
N LYS A 205 -24.37 3.44 -33.98
CA LYS A 205 -24.42 2.97 -35.38
C LYS A 205 -24.25 1.45 -35.43
N GLU A 206 -25.22 0.78 -36.02
CA GLU A 206 -25.17 -0.63 -36.42
C GLU A 206 -24.08 -0.87 -37.49
N ALA A 207 -23.34 -1.97 -37.36
CA ALA A 207 -22.43 -2.47 -38.38
C ALA A 207 -22.77 -3.92 -38.75
N LYS A 208 -23.00 -4.15 -40.05
CA LYS A 208 -23.22 -5.45 -40.70
C LYS A 208 -21.89 -6.19 -40.93
N PRO A 209 -21.85 -7.54 -40.93
CA PRO A 209 -20.67 -8.29 -41.33
C PRO A 209 -20.61 -8.46 -42.86
N LYS A 210 -19.42 -8.26 -43.45
CA LYS A 210 -19.13 -8.58 -44.85
C LYS A 210 -18.43 -9.94 -44.94
N LEU A 211 -18.98 -10.78 -45.81
CA LEU A 211 -18.37 -11.94 -46.44
C LEU A 211 -16.98 -11.60 -47.01
N GLU A 212 -16.00 -12.47 -46.78
CA GLU A 212 -14.79 -12.51 -47.59
C GLU A 212 -14.56 -13.90 -48.20
N LYS A 213 -14.00 -13.84 -49.40
CA LYS A 213 -14.13 -14.78 -50.51
C LYS A 213 -12.86 -15.64 -50.60
N ALA A 214 -13.05 -16.87 -51.06
CA ALA A 214 -11.97 -17.80 -51.38
C ALA A 214 -11.10 -17.31 -52.56
N GLU A 215 -9.80 -17.61 -52.50
CA GLU A 215 -8.96 -17.80 -53.68
C GLU A 215 -7.79 -18.77 -53.39
N ALA A 216 -7.38 -19.50 -54.42
CA ALA A 216 -6.66 -20.77 -54.35
C ALA A 216 -5.26 -20.72 -54.98
N SER A 217 -4.39 -21.62 -54.47
CA SER A 217 -3.22 -22.27 -55.13
C SER A 217 -1.89 -21.49 -55.29
N PRO A 218 -0.70 -22.12 -55.54
CA PRO A 218 -0.35 -23.57 -55.59
C PRO A 218 0.95 -24.01 -54.86
N LEU A 219 1.00 -25.32 -54.54
CA LEU A 219 2.12 -26.29 -54.59
C LEU A 219 3.57 -25.87 -54.21
N ARG A 220 4.05 -26.38 -53.06
CA ARG A 220 5.44 -26.88 -52.93
C ARG A 220 5.49 -28.18 -52.14
N ARG A 221 6.02 -29.23 -52.79
CA ARG A 221 6.33 -30.55 -52.23
C ARG A 221 7.44 -30.45 -51.18
N THR A 222 7.17 -30.88 -49.95
CA THR A 222 8.21 -31.40 -49.03
C THR A 222 7.68 -32.66 -48.34
N SER A 223 8.56 -33.65 -48.18
CA SER A 223 8.28 -35.00 -47.68
C SER A 223 7.62 -35.02 -46.29
N PRO A 224 6.74 -36.00 -46.00
CA PRO A 224 6.03 -36.04 -44.73
C PRO A 224 6.97 -36.42 -43.58
N ALA A 225 7.23 -35.46 -42.69
CA ALA A 225 7.76 -35.74 -41.37
C ALA A 225 6.72 -36.53 -40.58
N ARG A 226 7.17 -37.65 -39.98
CA ARG A 226 6.37 -38.51 -39.10
C ARG A 226 5.76 -37.63 -37.99
N PRO A 227 4.43 -37.56 -37.83
CA PRO A 227 3.84 -36.74 -36.79
C PRO A 227 4.28 -37.28 -35.43
N ALA A 228 4.94 -36.44 -34.64
CA ALA A 228 5.24 -36.72 -33.24
C ALA A 228 3.91 -37.06 -32.55
N ARG A 229 3.76 -38.30 -32.09
CA ARG A 229 2.64 -38.70 -31.24
C ARG A 229 2.70 -37.81 -30.00
N LYS A 230 1.82 -36.81 -29.90
CA LYS A 230 1.58 -36.08 -28.66
C LYS A 230 1.21 -37.14 -27.62
N ALA A 231 2.06 -37.33 -26.61
CA ALA A 231 1.73 -38.21 -25.50
C ALA A 231 0.41 -37.71 -24.91
N ALA A 232 -0.57 -38.60 -24.75
CA ALA A 232 -1.80 -38.25 -24.05
C ALA A 232 -1.42 -37.83 -22.63
N LYS A 233 -1.91 -36.67 -22.19
CA LYS A 233 -1.74 -36.18 -20.81
C LYS A 233 -2.28 -37.24 -19.85
N SER A 234 -1.57 -37.52 -18.75
CA SER A 234 -2.07 -38.48 -17.78
C SER A 234 -3.34 -37.96 -17.08
N PRO A 235 -4.23 -38.83 -16.58
CA PRO A 235 -5.47 -38.41 -15.90
C PRO A 235 -5.23 -37.44 -14.73
N LEU A 236 -4.10 -37.60 -14.03
CA LEU A 236 -3.68 -36.71 -12.94
C LEU A 236 -3.42 -35.27 -13.44
N GLU A 237 -2.85 -35.12 -14.63
CA GLU A 237 -2.57 -33.80 -15.23
C GLU A 237 -3.86 -33.05 -15.53
N HIS A 238 -4.85 -33.77 -16.06
CA HIS A 238 -6.17 -33.20 -16.32
C HIS A 238 -6.86 -32.76 -15.04
N GLN A 239 -6.70 -33.53 -13.96
CA GLN A 239 -7.26 -33.18 -12.66
C GLN A 239 -6.60 -31.92 -12.07
N ILE A 240 -5.27 -31.83 -12.10
CA ILE A 240 -4.54 -30.66 -11.60
C ILE A 240 -4.89 -29.42 -12.43
N GLN A 241 -4.87 -29.53 -13.76
CA GLN A 241 -5.18 -28.39 -14.63
C GLN A 241 -6.62 -27.90 -14.41
N GLY A 242 -7.58 -28.80 -14.23
CA GLY A 242 -8.97 -28.42 -13.95
C GLY A 242 -9.11 -27.56 -12.69
N ILE A 243 -8.38 -27.91 -11.63
CA ILE A 243 -8.39 -27.14 -10.36
C ILE A 243 -7.72 -25.77 -10.54
N ILE A 244 -6.62 -25.70 -11.29
CA ILE A 244 -5.94 -24.43 -11.56
C ILE A 244 -6.86 -23.51 -12.38
N ASP A 245 -7.53 -24.05 -13.41
CA ASP A 245 -8.42 -23.31 -14.29
C ASP A 245 -9.67 -22.76 -13.54
N GLU A 246 -10.10 -23.42 -12.46
CA GLU A 246 -11.18 -22.96 -11.58
C GLU A 246 -10.83 -21.68 -10.82
N HIS A 247 -9.57 -21.47 -10.45
CA HIS A 247 -9.14 -20.35 -9.61
C HIS A 247 -8.79 -19.06 -10.36
N LYS A 248 -8.65 -19.09 -11.70
CA LYS A 248 -8.39 -17.93 -12.59
C LYS A 248 -7.44 -16.90 -11.99
N HIS A 249 -6.18 -17.28 -11.85
CA HIS A 249 -5.14 -16.41 -11.31
C HIS A 249 -4.77 -15.25 -12.23
N SER A 250 -4.35 -14.13 -11.66
CA SER A 250 -3.74 -13.03 -12.42
C SER A 250 -2.29 -13.37 -12.76
N GLU A 251 -1.79 -12.82 -13.88
CA GLU A 251 -0.39 -12.98 -14.28
C GLU A 251 0.61 -12.45 -13.23
N ASP A 252 0.18 -11.46 -12.43
CA ASP A 252 1.00 -10.89 -11.35
C ASP A 252 1.10 -11.86 -10.17
N PHE A 253 -0.02 -12.48 -9.76
CA PHE A 253 -0.02 -13.52 -8.73
C PHE A 253 0.85 -14.69 -9.14
N GLU A 254 0.69 -15.15 -10.38
CA GLU A 254 1.49 -16.23 -10.92
C GLU A 254 2.99 -15.89 -10.81
N ARG A 255 3.40 -14.66 -11.18
CA ARG A 255 4.80 -14.22 -11.19
C ARG A 255 5.37 -14.19 -9.78
N GLU A 256 4.55 -13.79 -8.83
CA GLU A 256 4.91 -13.73 -7.43
C GLU A 256 5.07 -15.11 -6.80
N VAL A 257 4.16 -16.05 -7.09
CA VAL A 257 4.31 -17.47 -6.70
C VAL A 257 5.62 -18.03 -7.25
N PHE A 258 5.94 -17.75 -8.51
CA PHE A 258 7.19 -18.18 -9.12
C PHE A 258 8.42 -17.63 -8.38
N HIS A 259 8.47 -16.31 -8.15
CA HIS A 259 9.56 -15.68 -7.42
C HIS A 259 9.70 -16.23 -6.00
N TRP A 260 8.60 -16.45 -5.31
CA TRP A 260 8.61 -16.99 -3.96
C TRP A 260 9.13 -18.41 -3.89
N VAL A 261 8.71 -19.30 -4.80
CA VAL A 261 9.21 -20.69 -4.87
C VAL A 261 10.72 -20.70 -5.15
N GLN A 262 11.18 -19.84 -6.07
CA GLN A 262 12.59 -19.70 -6.40
C GLN A 262 13.41 -19.19 -5.22
N ASN A 263 12.95 -18.13 -4.56
CA ASN A 263 13.66 -17.50 -3.43
C ASN A 263 13.67 -18.40 -2.19
N SER A 264 12.63 -19.21 -1.99
CA SER A 264 12.54 -20.15 -0.87
C SER A 264 13.36 -21.43 -1.07
N GLY A 265 13.95 -21.63 -2.27
CA GLY A 265 14.68 -22.85 -2.61
C GLY A 265 13.78 -24.09 -2.63
N MET A 266 12.47 -23.91 -2.78
CA MET A 266 11.51 -25.00 -2.84
C MET A 266 11.48 -25.64 -4.22
N LYS A 267 10.94 -26.87 -4.28
CA LYS A 267 10.75 -27.53 -5.57
C LYS A 267 9.64 -26.83 -6.38
N PRO A 268 9.73 -26.79 -7.72
CA PRO A 268 8.73 -26.13 -8.58
C PRO A 268 7.31 -26.67 -8.42
N GLU A 269 7.17 -27.93 -8.00
CA GLU A 269 5.86 -28.56 -7.75
C GLU A 269 5.06 -27.83 -6.67
N VAL A 270 5.73 -27.14 -5.74
CA VAL A 270 5.09 -26.27 -4.74
C VAL A 270 4.34 -25.13 -5.40
N GLY A 271 4.85 -24.58 -6.52
CA GLY A 271 4.18 -23.53 -7.27
C GLY A 271 2.86 -24.01 -7.88
N LEU A 272 2.81 -25.24 -8.40
CA LEU A 272 1.55 -25.85 -8.88
C LEU A 272 0.55 -26.03 -7.73
N VAL A 273 1.03 -26.40 -6.54
CA VAL A 273 0.17 -26.54 -5.35
C VAL A 273 -0.42 -25.19 -4.93
N LEU A 274 0.37 -24.12 -4.98
CA LEU A 274 -0.12 -22.76 -4.71
C LEU A 274 -1.14 -22.30 -5.76
N GLN A 275 -0.95 -22.64 -7.04
CA GLN A 275 -1.92 -22.35 -8.09
C GLN A 275 -3.23 -23.16 -7.98
N MET A 276 -3.22 -24.29 -7.28
CA MET A 276 -4.46 -25.04 -6.95
C MET A 276 -5.26 -24.41 -5.79
N LEU A 277 -4.77 -23.33 -5.17
CA LEU A 277 -5.48 -22.58 -4.14
C LEU A 277 -6.10 -21.33 -4.73
N SER A 278 -7.05 -20.70 -4.02
CA SER A 278 -7.40 -19.31 -4.32
C SER A 278 -6.21 -18.39 -4.03
N SER A 279 -6.14 -17.25 -4.71
CA SER A 279 -5.05 -16.28 -4.53
C SER A 279 -4.88 -15.88 -3.06
N THR A 280 -5.97 -15.54 -2.36
CA THR A 280 -5.95 -15.21 -0.92
C THR A 280 -5.39 -16.35 -0.05
N ALA A 281 -5.77 -17.60 -0.34
CA ALA A 281 -5.30 -18.77 0.38
C ALA A 281 -3.81 -19.02 0.14
N ALA A 282 -3.36 -18.95 -1.11
CA ALA A 282 -1.97 -19.10 -1.48
C ALA A 282 -1.09 -18.05 -0.80
N TRP A 283 -1.54 -16.79 -0.76
CA TRP A 283 -0.86 -15.72 -0.05
C TRP A 283 -0.72 -15.98 1.45
N GLY A 284 -1.79 -16.44 2.10
CA GLY A 284 -1.75 -16.83 3.50
C GLY A 284 -0.71 -17.93 3.77
N VAL A 285 -0.72 -18.97 2.93
CA VAL A 285 0.26 -20.06 3.02
C VAL A 285 1.69 -19.56 2.79
N MET A 286 1.93 -18.75 1.75
CA MET A 286 3.23 -18.18 1.44
C MET A 286 3.76 -17.32 2.60
N ARG A 287 2.91 -16.51 3.23
CA ARG A 287 3.27 -15.64 4.36
C ARG A 287 3.66 -16.44 5.60
N ILE A 288 2.87 -17.47 5.95
CA ILE A 288 3.19 -18.37 7.08
C ILE A 288 4.49 -19.14 6.80
N CYS A 289 4.74 -19.45 5.54
CA CYS A 289 5.91 -20.19 5.08
C CYS A 289 7.13 -19.29 4.80
N GLN A 290 7.09 -17.98 5.08
CA GLN A 290 8.25 -17.10 4.92
C GLN A 290 9.39 -17.54 5.86
N GLY A 291 10.39 -18.25 5.33
CA GLY A 291 11.53 -18.81 6.05
C GLY A 291 11.94 -20.20 5.55
N THR A 292 12.81 -20.90 6.28
CA THR A 292 13.24 -22.27 5.94
C THR A 292 12.17 -23.29 6.35
N CYS A 293 11.00 -23.27 5.69
CA CYS A 293 10.04 -24.35 5.86
C CYS A 293 10.35 -25.48 4.87
N ASN A 294 10.24 -26.72 5.35
CA ASN A 294 10.39 -27.87 4.47
C ASN A 294 9.06 -28.18 3.75
N VAL A 295 9.12 -28.98 2.68
CA VAL A 295 7.93 -29.33 1.88
C VAL A 295 6.82 -29.98 2.73
N SER A 296 7.18 -30.72 3.79
CA SER A 296 6.20 -31.32 4.69
C SER A 296 5.42 -30.28 5.50
N GLN A 297 6.11 -29.26 6.02
CA GLN A 297 5.50 -28.16 6.75
C GLN A 297 4.62 -27.32 5.82
N PHE A 298 5.09 -27.05 4.59
CA PHE A 298 4.29 -26.39 3.56
C PHE A 298 2.98 -27.16 3.28
N LEU A 299 3.06 -28.47 3.01
CA LEU A 299 1.87 -29.28 2.73
C LEU A 299 0.91 -29.37 3.92
N GLN A 300 1.41 -29.30 5.15
CA GLN A 300 0.57 -29.21 6.34
C GLN A 300 -0.23 -27.90 6.38
N GLN A 301 0.38 -26.77 6.00
CA GLN A 301 -0.33 -25.49 5.89
C GLN A 301 -1.36 -25.51 4.76
N VAL A 302 -1.00 -26.09 3.61
CA VAL A 302 -1.97 -26.29 2.51
C VAL A 302 -3.14 -27.16 2.95
N GLN A 303 -2.90 -28.21 3.75
CA GLN A 303 -3.96 -29.10 4.23
C GLN A 303 -4.98 -28.39 5.13
N LEU A 304 -4.56 -27.38 5.89
CA LEU A 304 -5.46 -26.57 6.72
C LEU A 304 -6.42 -25.73 5.87
N VAL A 305 -6.02 -25.35 4.65
CA VAL A 305 -6.79 -24.46 3.78
C VAL A 305 -7.57 -25.23 2.70
N ASN A 306 -6.94 -26.24 2.09
CA ASN A 306 -7.53 -27.07 1.05
C ASN A 306 -6.93 -28.49 1.09
N GLY A 307 -7.72 -29.43 1.62
CA GLY A 307 -7.31 -30.83 1.74
C GLY A 307 -7.06 -31.53 0.39
N GLN A 308 -7.78 -31.15 -0.67
CA GLN A 308 -7.60 -31.74 -2.00
C GLN A 308 -6.29 -31.29 -2.65
N ALA A 309 -5.97 -29.99 -2.58
CA ALA A 309 -4.70 -29.45 -3.05
C ALA A 309 -3.51 -30.05 -2.28
N ALA A 310 -3.66 -30.27 -0.97
CA ALA A 310 -2.64 -30.93 -0.16
C ALA A 310 -2.41 -32.40 -0.56
N ALA A 311 -3.48 -33.17 -0.81
CA ALA A 311 -3.37 -34.56 -1.26
C ALA A 311 -2.68 -34.67 -2.63
N LEU A 312 -3.03 -33.80 -3.58
CA LEU A 312 -2.36 -33.71 -4.88
C LEU A 312 -0.92 -33.22 -4.73
N GLY A 313 -0.67 -32.28 -3.84
CA GLY A 313 0.67 -31.78 -3.51
C GLY A 313 1.57 -32.85 -2.91
N GLN A 314 1.04 -33.74 -2.07
CA GLN A 314 1.79 -34.90 -1.56
C GLN A 314 2.23 -35.81 -2.71
N LEU A 315 1.34 -36.10 -3.67
CA LEU A 315 1.68 -36.90 -4.85
C LEU A 315 2.76 -36.22 -5.69
N LEU A 316 2.60 -34.92 -5.98
CA LEU A 316 3.53 -34.12 -6.79
C LEU A 316 4.90 -33.95 -6.13
N CYS A 317 4.96 -33.84 -4.80
CA CYS A 317 6.21 -33.60 -4.09
C CYS A 317 7.00 -34.89 -3.79
N THR A 318 6.43 -36.07 -4.03
CA THR A 318 7.13 -37.34 -3.83
C THR A 318 8.37 -37.44 -4.74
N PRO A 319 9.47 -38.09 -4.30
CA PRO A 319 10.68 -38.26 -5.12
C PRO A 319 10.48 -39.02 -6.44
N ARG A 320 9.31 -39.61 -6.62
CA ARG A 320 8.92 -40.44 -7.76
C ARG A 320 7.91 -39.75 -8.68
N ALA A 321 7.49 -38.52 -8.36
CA ALA A 321 6.74 -37.68 -9.27
C ALA A 321 7.68 -37.26 -10.42
N ASP A 322 7.43 -37.86 -11.58
CA ASP A 322 8.30 -37.79 -12.75
C ASP A 322 8.47 -36.36 -13.28
N ALA A 323 9.45 -36.19 -14.18
CA ALA A 323 9.85 -34.97 -14.90
C ALA A 323 8.71 -34.15 -15.55
N TRP A 324 7.48 -34.66 -15.57
CA TRP A 324 6.31 -33.95 -16.05
C TRP A 324 5.96 -32.72 -15.20
N ALA A 325 5.97 -32.80 -13.87
CA ALA A 325 5.54 -31.66 -13.05
C ALA A 325 6.46 -30.44 -13.25
N ALA A 326 7.77 -30.70 -13.30
CA ALA A 326 8.76 -29.71 -13.72
C ALA A 326 8.52 -29.21 -15.15
N ALA A 327 8.25 -30.10 -16.12
CA ALA A 327 8.00 -29.71 -17.51
C ALA A 327 6.70 -28.89 -17.69
N ALA A 328 5.65 -29.18 -16.92
CA ALA A 328 4.39 -28.43 -16.93
C ALA A 328 4.59 -27.05 -16.29
N TYR A 329 5.27 -27.00 -15.15
CA TYR A 329 5.56 -25.74 -14.45
C TYR A 329 6.47 -24.84 -15.29
N TYR A 330 7.56 -25.34 -15.88
CA TYR A 330 8.45 -24.51 -16.71
C TYR A 330 7.94 -24.30 -18.15
N GLY A 331 7.11 -25.21 -18.66
CA GLY A 331 6.62 -25.18 -20.05
C GLY A 331 5.50 -24.15 -20.28
N ASN A 332 4.64 -23.91 -19.29
CA ASN A 332 3.59 -22.89 -19.39
C ASN A 332 4.14 -21.45 -19.28
N TRP A 333 5.25 -21.28 -18.57
CA TRP A 333 5.80 -19.97 -18.24
C TRP A 333 6.63 -19.32 -19.37
N TYR A 334 7.16 -20.13 -20.29
CA TYR A 334 7.91 -19.65 -21.45
C TYR A 334 7.53 -20.42 -22.72
N PRO A 335 6.43 -20.04 -23.41
CA PRO A 335 6.12 -20.59 -24.72
C PRO A 335 7.12 -20.04 -25.75
N GLY A 336 8.32 -20.64 -25.81
CA GLY A 336 9.37 -20.25 -26.77
C GLY A 336 10.79 -20.67 -26.42
N TYR A 337 11.09 -21.03 -25.16
CA TYR A 337 12.43 -21.46 -24.77
C TYR A 337 12.52 -22.98 -24.66
N TYR A 338 13.02 -23.61 -25.73
CA TYR A 338 13.43 -25.02 -25.71
C TYR A 338 14.67 -25.15 -24.81
N TRP A 339 14.45 -25.49 -23.53
CA TRP A 339 15.54 -25.80 -22.61
C TRP A 339 16.27 -27.05 -23.10
N GLY A 340 17.43 -26.84 -23.72
CA GLY A 340 18.41 -27.89 -23.96
C GLY A 340 18.87 -28.43 -22.61
N GLY A 341 18.37 -29.62 -22.25
CA GLY A 341 18.88 -30.55 -21.25
C GLY A 341 19.59 -29.95 -20.03
N TRP A 342 18.88 -29.93 -18.90
CA TRP A 342 19.54 -29.86 -17.59
C TRP A 342 20.56 -31.01 -17.45
N PRO A 343 21.81 -30.73 -17.05
CA PRO A 343 22.78 -31.77 -16.86
C PRO A 343 22.49 -32.46 -15.53
N MET A 344 21.96 -33.69 -15.59
CA MET A 344 22.19 -34.63 -14.50
C MET A 344 23.70 -34.64 -14.22
N GLN A 345 24.08 -34.34 -12.98
CA GLN A 345 25.46 -34.43 -12.52
C GLN A 345 25.90 -35.90 -12.51
N ALA A 346 26.27 -36.42 -13.68
CA ALA A 346 27.19 -37.54 -13.76
C ALA A 346 28.55 -37.04 -13.26
N THR A 347 29.08 -37.72 -12.25
CA THR A 347 30.38 -37.43 -11.64
C THR A 347 31.46 -37.25 -12.69
N LYS A 348 32.39 -36.33 -12.43
CA LYS A 348 33.42 -35.81 -13.34
C LYS A 348 34.33 -36.88 -13.96
N GLU A 349 34.29 -38.12 -13.48
CA GLU A 349 35.08 -39.26 -13.98
C GLU A 349 34.46 -39.93 -15.22
N GLU A 350 33.14 -39.97 -15.37
CA GLU A 350 32.53 -40.72 -16.48
C GLU A 350 32.64 -39.98 -17.83
N LYS A 351 32.72 -38.64 -17.80
CA LYS A 351 32.85 -37.80 -19.01
C LYS A 351 34.25 -37.82 -19.62
N LYS A 352 35.32 -38.14 -18.86
CA LYS A 352 36.68 -38.30 -19.42
C LYS A 352 36.84 -39.59 -20.22
N SER A 353 36.08 -40.64 -19.91
CA SER A 353 36.13 -41.94 -20.61
C SER A 353 35.57 -41.87 -22.05
N LYS A 354 34.47 -41.12 -22.27
CA LYS A 354 33.78 -41.08 -23.57
C LYS A 354 34.43 -40.11 -24.59
N LYS A 355 35.14 -39.06 -24.16
CA LYS A 355 35.85 -38.13 -25.07
C LYS A 355 37.13 -38.74 -25.66
N SER A 356 37.86 -39.54 -24.89
CA SER A 356 39.08 -40.25 -25.33
C SER A 356 38.86 -41.23 -26.48
N LYS A 357 37.70 -41.91 -26.55
CA LYS A 357 37.39 -42.86 -27.64
C LYS A 357 36.98 -42.19 -28.95
N LYS A 358 36.46 -40.95 -28.94
CA LYS A 358 36.01 -40.25 -30.16
C LYS A 358 37.18 -39.57 -30.88
N ASP A 359 38.16 -39.04 -30.16
CA ASP A 359 39.33 -38.37 -30.73
C ASP A 359 40.34 -39.37 -31.35
N LYS A 360 40.45 -40.59 -30.83
CA LYS A 360 41.25 -41.66 -31.45
C LYS A 360 40.70 -42.14 -32.81
N LYS A 361 39.39 -42.01 -33.05
CA LYS A 361 38.76 -42.44 -34.31
C LYS A 361 38.86 -41.40 -35.43
N ASN A 362 38.94 -40.10 -35.09
CA ASN A 362 39.09 -39.03 -36.08
C ASN A 362 40.55 -38.78 -36.49
N LYS A 363 41.54 -39.06 -35.62
CA LYS A 363 42.96 -38.93 -36.00
C LYS A 363 43.37 -39.95 -37.07
N LYS A 364 42.82 -41.18 -37.03
CA LYS A 364 43.12 -42.24 -38.02
C LYS A 364 42.53 -42.00 -39.43
N LYS A 365 41.61 -41.04 -39.60
CA LYS A 365 41.04 -40.68 -40.92
C LYS A 365 41.70 -39.47 -41.57
N LYS A 366 42.46 -38.65 -40.84
CA LYS A 366 43.09 -37.43 -41.39
C LYS A 366 44.48 -37.70 -41.99
N ASP A 367 45.18 -38.75 -41.54
CA ASP A 367 46.52 -39.11 -42.04
C ASP A 367 46.52 -39.88 -43.38
N LYS A 368 45.35 -40.13 -43.99
CA LYS A 368 45.24 -40.85 -45.26
C LYS A 368 44.88 -39.98 -46.47
N LYS A 369 44.72 -38.64 -46.30
CA LYS A 369 44.26 -37.73 -47.37
C LYS A 369 45.19 -36.54 -47.67
N SER A 370 46.40 -36.49 -47.12
CA SER A 370 47.39 -35.45 -47.45
C SER A 370 48.70 -36.08 -47.93
N LYS A 371 48.66 -36.68 -49.13
CA LYS A 371 49.85 -37.03 -49.92
C LYS A 371 49.58 -36.83 -51.41
N ALA A 372 49.20 -35.60 -51.76
CA ALA A 372 49.13 -34.98 -53.08
C ALA A 372 48.50 -33.60 -52.77
N THR A 373 49.16 -32.46 -52.87
CA THR A 373 49.98 -31.94 -53.95
C THR A 373 50.89 -30.85 -53.39
N ALA A 374 52.10 -30.78 -53.94
CA ALA A 374 53.12 -29.79 -53.63
C ALA A 374 53.05 -28.61 -54.60
N GLY A 375 53.58 -27.46 -54.15
CA GLY A 375 53.85 -26.26 -54.97
C GLY A 375 52.84 -25.14 -54.69
N LYS A 376 53.19 -23.87 -54.54
CA LYS A 376 54.38 -23.13 -55.00
C LYS A 376 54.29 -21.71 -54.36
N ARG A 377 55.38 -21.24 -53.73
CA ARG A 377 56.01 -19.88 -53.69
C ARG A 377 55.09 -18.63 -53.76
N LYS A 378 55.32 -17.47 -53.13
CA LYS A 378 56.54 -16.71 -52.72
C LYS A 378 56.09 -15.37 -52.05
N ALA A 379 56.92 -14.83 -51.13
CA ALA A 379 57.30 -13.41 -50.84
C ALA A 379 56.22 -12.28 -50.78
N SER A 380 56.31 -11.18 -50.03
CA SER A 380 57.44 -10.35 -49.57
C SER A 380 57.01 -9.26 -48.55
N SER A 381 58.00 -8.80 -47.75
CA SER A 381 58.32 -7.42 -47.27
C SER A 381 57.31 -6.58 -46.47
N SER A 382 57.62 -6.17 -45.22
CA SER A 382 58.37 -4.95 -44.76
C SER A 382 57.48 -3.69 -44.82
N SER A 383 57.53 -2.66 -43.97
CA SER A 383 58.35 -2.21 -42.82
C SER A 383 57.71 -0.87 -42.35
N GLU A 384 57.83 -0.49 -41.07
CA GLU A 384 58.16 0.85 -40.48
C GLU A 384 57.54 2.14 -41.09
N GLU A 385 57.31 3.30 -40.47
CA GLU A 385 57.51 3.94 -39.16
C GLU A 385 56.80 5.32 -39.21
N SER A 386 56.41 5.85 -38.05
CA SER A 386 56.57 7.28 -37.62
C SER A 386 55.86 8.48 -38.32
N SER A 387 55.33 9.35 -37.43
CA SER A 387 55.63 10.80 -37.35
C SER A 387 54.65 11.87 -37.88
N SER A 388 54.44 12.87 -37.00
CA SER A 388 54.24 14.31 -37.23
C SER A 388 52.84 14.97 -37.29
N ARG A 389 52.59 15.78 -36.24
CA ARG A 389 51.77 17.02 -36.07
C ARG A 389 52.14 18.14 -37.09
N PRO A 390 51.70 19.43 -36.96
CA PRO A 390 50.43 20.10 -36.56
C PRO A 390 50.06 21.31 -37.50
N VAL A 391 48.90 22.02 -37.33
CA VAL A 391 48.66 23.49 -37.55
C VAL A 391 47.27 23.86 -36.94
N ALA A 392 47.12 24.68 -35.88
CA ALA A 392 46.76 26.13 -35.79
C ALA A 392 45.45 26.56 -36.53
N ARG A 393 44.58 27.50 -36.11
CA ARG A 393 44.74 28.80 -35.41
C ARG A 393 43.37 29.51 -35.22
N GLY A 394 43.25 30.39 -34.21
CA GLY A 394 42.30 31.55 -34.12
C GLY A 394 41.04 31.32 -33.28
N GLY A 395 40.75 32.00 -32.16
CA GLY A 395 40.79 33.45 -31.85
C GLY A 395 39.42 34.05 -32.25
N VAL A 396 38.62 34.75 -31.43
CA VAL A 396 38.90 35.98 -30.66
C VAL A 396 37.69 36.28 -29.74
N ALA A 397 37.95 36.89 -28.58
CA ALA A 397 36.99 37.41 -27.60
C ALA A 397 36.37 38.77 -28.01
N HIS A 398 35.20 39.12 -27.47
CA HIS A 398 34.91 40.46 -26.89
C HIS A 398 33.45 40.61 -26.45
N THR A 399 33.26 40.92 -25.16
CA THR A 399 32.20 41.80 -24.63
C THR A 399 32.56 43.28 -24.97
N PRO A 400 31.58 44.21 -25.03
CA PRO A 400 31.32 45.06 -23.86
C PRO A 400 29.86 45.60 -23.70
N GLU A 401 29.74 46.40 -22.66
CA GLU A 401 28.64 47.07 -21.95
C GLU A 401 27.74 48.05 -22.74
N GLY A 402 26.58 48.40 -22.15
CA GLY A 402 26.05 49.79 -22.18
C GLY A 402 24.54 50.01 -22.43
N PRO A 403 23.93 51.12 -21.97
CA PRO A 403 22.60 51.14 -21.31
C PRO A 403 21.54 52.11 -21.93
N CYS A 404 20.45 52.42 -21.16
CA CYS A 404 19.32 53.37 -21.35
C CYS A 404 18.01 52.77 -21.89
N ALA A 405 16.78 53.19 -21.54
CA ALA A 405 16.21 54.07 -20.51
C ALA A 405 14.66 53.98 -20.60
N ALA A 406 13.98 54.31 -19.50
CA ALA A 406 12.64 54.93 -19.36
C ALA A 406 11.36 54.27 -19.93
N ALA A 407 10.40 53.99 -19.04
CA ALA A 407 9.06 54.64 -19.04
C ALA A 407 8.22 54.21 -17.83
N ALA A 408 7.77 55.20 -17.04
CA ALA A 408 6.61 55.12 -16.15
C ALA A 408 5.32 55.44 -16.96
N PRO A 409 4.08 55.23 -16.45
CA PRO A 409 3.53 56.17 -15.45
C PRO A 409 2.48 55.63 -14.44
N ALA A 410 2.26 56.49 -13.43
CA ALA A 410 1.00 56.88 -12.78
C ALA A 410 0.32 56.01 -11.68
N ALA A 411 0.17 56.70 -10.55
CA ALA A 411 -0.51 56.39 -9.31
C ALA A 411 -2.04 56.21 -9.41
N ALA A 412 -2.58 55.39 -8.49
CA ALA A 412 -3.88 55.62 -7.86
C ALA A 412 -3.87 55.04 -6.44
N ALA A 413 -4.20 55.90 -5.47
CA ALA A 413 -4.29 55.60 -4.06
C ALA A 413 -5.59 54.84 -3.72
N MET A 414 -5.53 53.87 -2.81
CA MET A 414 -6.70 53.44 -2.04
C MET A 414 -6.32 52.84 -0.68
N GLU A 415 -7.09 53.23 0.31
CA GLU A 415 -6.88 53.05 1.74
C GLU A 415 -7.07 51.61 2.24
N LYS A 416 -6.38 51.31 3.34
CA LYS A 416 -6.47 50.04 4.09
C LYS A 416 -7.79 49.99 4.90
N PRO A 417 -8.61 48.93 4.81
CA PRO A 417 -9.61 48.65 5.84
C PRO A 417 -8.94 47.96 7.04
N LYS A 418 -9.29 48.45 8.22
CA LYS A 418 -8.84 47.96 9.53
C LYS A 418 -9.38 46.56 9.81
N SER A 419 -8.52 45.79 10.46
CA SER A 419 -8.66 44.41 10.90
C SER A 419 -9.96 44.13 11.69
N VAL A 420 -10.59 43.00 11.36
CA VAL A 420 -11.71 42.39 12.09
C VAL A 420 -11.26 41.81 13.45
N ALA A 421 -9.94 41.72 13.70
CA ALA A 421 -9.38 41.21 14.95
C ALA A 421 -9.64 42.13 16.16
N ASP A 422 -9.83 43.43 15.97
CA ASP A 422 -10.13 44.36 17.07
C ASP A 422 -11.61 44.30 17.54
N ARG A 423 -12.49 43.64 16.78
CA ARG A 423 -13.91 43.50 17.14
C ARG A 423 -14.24 42.26 17.98
N LEU A 424 -13.32 41.32 18.12
CA LEU A 424 -13.51 40.11 18.93
C LEU A 424 -12.96 40.21 20.37
N ALA A 425 -12.07 41.17 20.63
CA ALA A 425 -11.49 41.38 21.97
C ALA A 425 -12.45 42.08 22.97
N ALA A 426 -13.55 42.68 22.50
CA ALA A 426 -14.47 43.46 23.34
C ALA A 426 -15.70 42.68 23.86
N LEU A 427 -15.83 41.37 23.56
CA LEU A 427 -17.01 40.55 23.91
C LEU A 427 -16.76 39.51 25.02
N LEU A 428 -15.54 39.43 25.56
CA LEU A 428 -15.15 38.41 26.55
C LEU A 428 -14.99 38.93 27.99
N ASP A 429 -15.40 40.17 28.28
CA ASP A 429 -15.13 40.83 29.57
C ASP A 429 -16.40 41.24 30.35
N SER A 430 -17.48 40.43 30.32
CA SER A 430 -18.75 40.81 30.99
C SER A 430 -19.61 39.69 31.58
N VAL A 431 -19.07 38.52 31.92
CA VAL A 431 -19.82 37.56 32.75
C VAL A 431 -18.89 36.82 33.70
N GLU A 432 -18.63 37.38 34.88
CA GLU A 432 -18.43 36.63 36.12
C GLU A 432 -18.39 37.58 37.33
N GLU A 433 -19.55 37.82 37.94
CA GLU A 433 -19.58 38.35 39.31
C GLU A 433 -20.81 37.85 40.10
N SER A 434 -20.50 37.29 41.27
CA SER A 434 -21.34 37.08 42.47
C SER A 434 -22.42 36.00 42.49
N ALA A 435 -22.16 34.91 43.24
CA ALA A 435 -22.68 34.79 44.62
C ALA A 435 -22.26 33.46 45.32
N GLU A 436 -21.69 33.60 46.51
CA GLU A 436 -21.59 32.63 47.63
C GLU A 436 -22.17 33.35 48.89
N PRO A 437 -22.35 32.76 50.12
CA PRO A 437 -22.23 31.37 50.59
C PRO A 437 -23.29 30.87 51.63
N GLY A 438 -23.27 29.54 51.90
CA GLY A 438 -23.38 28.89 53.24
C GLY A 438 -24.75 28.39 53.76
N PRO A 439 -24.85 27.55 54.83
CA PRO A 439 -23.81 26.76 55.54
C PRO A 439 -24.22 25.31 56.02
N SER A 440 -23.23 24.57 56.56
CA SER A 440 -23.31 23.79 57.84
C SER A 440 -23.43 22.24 57.87
N ALA A 441 -22.60 21.69 58.79
CA ALA A 441 -22.53 20.36 59.44
C ALA A 441 -21.94 19.17 58.65
N ALA A 442 -21.08 18.30 59.17
CA ALA A 442 -20.25 18.18 60.38
C ALA A 442 -19.35 16.90 60.20
N PRO A 443 -18.28 16.70 61.00
CA PRO A 443 -17.04 16.01 60.58
C PRO A 443 -16.80 14.62 61.23
N THR A 444 -15.88 13.82 60.66
CA THR A 444 -15.26 12.66 61.34
C THR A 444 -13.72 12.70 61.23
N LYS A 445 -13.08 12.37 62.36
CA LYS A 445 -11.69 12.56 62.83
C LYS A 445 -10.66 11.56 62.21
N ARG A 446 -9.46 12.03 61.80
CA ARG A 446 -8.07 11.84 62.39
C ARG A 446 -7.47 10.42 62.29
N PRO A 447 -6.13 10.15 62.38
CA PRO A 447 -4.91 11.00 62.50
C PRO A 447 -3.79 10.72 61.45
N THR A 448 -2.95 11.66 61.01
CA THR A 448 -1.82 12.38 61.67
C THR A 448 -0.55 11.53 61.88
N GLU A 449 0.41 11.67 60.97
CA GLU A 449 1.86 11.43 61.13
C GLU A 449 2.55 12.37 60.12
N ALA A 450 2.93 13.60 60.51
CA ALA A 450 4.28 14.02 60.94
C ALA A 450 5.44 13.45 60.07
N ALA A 451 6.49 14.16 59.67
CA ALA A 451 6.83 15.57 59.53
C ALA A 451 8.30 15.55 59.01
N ALA A 452 8.64 16.24 57.92
CA ALA A 452 9.89 17.01 57.77
C ALA A 452 10.08 17.58 56.34
N PRO A 453 10.81 18.72 56.19
CA PRO A 453 10.66 19.66 55.07
C PRO A 453 11.95 19.89 54.25
N ALA A 454 11.85 20.81 53.28
CA ALA A 454 12.89 21.37 52.38
C ALA A 454 13.16 20.50 51.13
N GLU A 455 13.31 21.02 49.91
CA GLU A 455 13.83 22.32 49.50
C GLU A 455 13.33 22.59 48.05
N VAL A 456 12.62 23.71 47.83
CA VAL A 456 12.13 24.09 46.51
C VAL A 456 13.30 24.69 45.73
N LEU A 457 13.96 23.85 44.93
CA LEU A 457 14.97 24.28 43.96
C LEU A 457 14.31 25.02 42.80
N LYS A 458 14.60 26.31 42.76
CA LYS A 458 14.41 27.26 41.67
C LYS A 458 14.97 26.65 40.36
N PRO A 459 14.22 26.64 39.23
CA PRO A 459 14.74 26.18 37.94
C PRO A 459 15.93 27.05 37.51
N GLN A 460 17.14 26.55 37.73
CA GLN A 460 18.37 27.15 37.27
C GLN A 460 18.44 26.95 35.76
N ALA A 461 18.31 28.05 35.02
CA ALA A 461 18.47 28.08 33.57
C ALA A 461 19.78 27.39 33.17
N ALA A 462 19.65 26.24 32.51
CA ALA A 462 20.78 25.52 31.96
C ALA A 462 21.55 26.44 31.00
N PRO A 463 22.89 26.51 31.09
CA PRO A 463 23.68 27.31 30.17
C PRO A 463 23.42 26.82 28.74
N PRO A 464 23.29 27.74 27.76
CA PRO A 464 23.14 27.37 26.35
C PRO A 464 24.30 26.48 25.97
N GLY A 465 23.99 25.22 25.64
CA GLY A 465 24.98 24.23 25.24
C GLY A 465 25.85 24.79 24.10
N PRO A 466 27.13 24.39 24.04
CA PRO A 466 28.03 24.83 22.99
C PRO A 466 27.36 24.57 21.64
N SER A 467 27.12 25.64 20.88
CA SER A 467 26.65 25.57 19.50
C SER A 467 27.59 24.67 18.74
N GLU A 468 27.14 23.45 18.50
CA GLU A 468 27.90 22.40 17.83
C GLU A 468 28.30 22.94 16.46
N VAL A 469 29.59 23.25 16.29
CA VAL A 469 30.09 23.81 15.04
C VAL A 469 29.89 22.72 14.00
N ALA A 470 28.93 22.94 13.09
CA ALA A 470 28.60 21.98 12.04
C ALA A 470 29.89 21.56 11.33
N THR A 471 30.15 20.25 11.32
CA THR A 471 31.38 19.72 10.73
C THR A 471 31.37 19.94 9.21
N GLU A 472 32.54 20.05 8.59
CA GLU A 472 32.64 20.22 7.12
C GLU A 472 31.90 19.10 6.37
N LYS A 473 31.94 17.87 6.91
CA LYS A 473 31.19 16.71 6.40
C LYS A 473 29.68 16.92 6.43
N GLU A 474 29.16 17.47 7.53
CA GLU A 474 27.73 17.78 7.67
C GLU A 474 27.27 18.81 6.64
N LEU A 475 28.08 19.84 6.38
CA LEU A 475 27.79 20.83 5.33
C LEU A 475 27.81 20.20 3.92
N GLN A 476 28.76 19.31 3.64
CA GLN A 476 28.82 18.58 2.38
C GLN A 476 27.61 17.66 2.19
N MET A 477 27.21 16.92 3.24
CA MET A 477 26.02 16.08 3.24
C MET A 477 24.75 16.89 3.00
N ARG A 478 24.62 18.04 3.67
CA ARG A 478 23.49 18.96 3.50
C ARG A 478 23.39 19.46 2.07
N HIS A 479 24.50 19.95 1.52
CA HIS A 479 24.55 20.44 0.14
C HIS A 479 24.25 19.32 -0.87
N TRP A 480 24.73 18.10 -0.61
CA TRP A 480 24.38 16.93 -1.42
C TRP A 480 22.87 16.66 -1.39
N LEU A 481 22.22 16.63 -0.22
CA LEU A 481 20.77 16.44 -0.10
C LEU A 481 19.96 17.56 -0.77
N GLU A 482 20.39 18.82 -0.66
CA GLU A 482 19.75 19.97 -1.32
C GLU A 482 19.87 19.88 -2.86
N SER A 483 20.96 19.30 -3.38
CA SER A 483 21.12 19.09 -4.82
C SER A 483 20.20 18.01 -5.40
N LEU A 484 19.75 17.06 -4.57
CA LEU A 484 18.86 15.98 -4.98
C LEU A 484 17.39 16.41 -5.02
N ASP A 485 17.01 17.29 -4.11
CA ASP A 485 15.67 17.82 -4.03
C ASP A 485 15.69 19.33 -3.77
N SER A 486 15.29 20.10 -4.78
CA SER A 486 15.19 21.55 -4.70
C SER A 486 14.19 22.03 -3.65
N LYS A 487 13.27 21.17 -3.20
CA LYS A 487 12.30 21.47 -2.14
C LYS A 487 12.85 21.21 -0.74
N GLY A 488 14.02 20.57 -0.62
CA GLY A 488 14.64 20.25 0.67
C GLY A 488 13.88 19.20 1.49
N SER A 489 12.97 18.42 0.89
CA SER A 489 12.22 17.39 1.64
C SER A 489 13.13 16.28 2.17
N LEU A 490 14.29 16.05 1.53
CA LEU A 490 15.28 15.09 2.00
C LEU A 490 16.13 15.59 3.18
N LEU A 491 16.12 16.89 3.48
CA LEU A 491 16.87 17.46 4.62
C LEU A 491 16.37 16.95 5.97
N GLN A 492 15.12 16.48 6.04
CA GLN A 492 14.57 15.87 7.25
C GLN A 492 15.33 14.61 7.69
N TYR A 493 16.06 13.97 6.76
CA TYR A 493 16.87 12.77 7.06
C TYR A 493 18.31 13.11 7.49
N LEU A 494 18.74 14.38 7.39
CA LEU A 494 20.10 14.80 7.75
C LEU A 494 20.48 14.44 9.21
N PRO A 495 19.62 14.63 10.23
CA PRO A 495 19.97 14.25 11.60
C PRO A 495 20.23 12.75 11.75
N LYS A 496 19.43 11.91 11.09
CA LYS A 496 19.59 10.45 11.10
C LYS A 496 20.82 9.99 10.32
N LEU A 497 21.13 10.66 9.22
CA LEU A 497 22.36 10.42 8.45
C LEU A 497 23.62 10.84 9.24
N LYS A 498 23.52 11.88 10.06
CA LYS A 498 24.59 12.29 10.97
C LYS A 498 24.80 11.28 12.09
N GLU A 499 23.71 10.76 12.67
CA GLU A 499 23.74 9.78 13.76
C GLU A 499 24.27 8.40 13.32
N GLU A 500 23.80 7.89 12.18
CA GLU A 500 24.11 6.51 11.75
C GLU A 500 25.33 6.40 10.82
N PHE A 501 25.67 7.47 10.08
CA PHE A 501 26.72 7.45 9.04
C PHE A 501 27.74 8.59 9.19
N ASP A 502 27.78 9.27 10.34
CA ASP A 502 28.68 10.41 10.62
C ASP A 502 28.61 11.54 9.58
N ALA A 503 27.50 11.65 8.84
CA ALA A 503 27.35 12.50 7.66
C ALA A 503 28.49 12.32 6.62
N ASP A 504 29.02 11.11 6.46
CA ASP A 504 30.09 10.79 5.52
C ASP A 504 29.57 10.12 4.23
N LEU A 505 29.73 10.80 3.09
CA LEU A 505 29.33 10.29 1.77
C LEU A 505 30.07 9.00 1.40
N GLY A 506 31.31 8.80 1.89
CA GLY A 506 32.05 7.56 1.68
C GLY A 506 31.36 6.36 2.34
N GLN A 507 30.81 6.54 3.55
CA GLN A 507 30.08 5.46 4.22
C GLN A 507 28.76 5.14 3.48
N LEU A 508 28.06 6.14 2.95
CA LEU A 508 26.88 5.94 2.11
C LEU A 508 27.18 5.09 0.86
N THR A 509 28.32 5.28 0.21
CA THR A 509 28.68 4.44 -0.95
C THR A 509 28.86 2.96 -0.60
N SER A 510 29.25 2.65 0.65
CA SER A 510 29.44 1.26 1.09
C SER A 510 28.14 0.46 1.22
N VAL A 511 27.00 1.16 1.32
CA VAL A 511 25.66 0.56 1.37
C VAL A 511 25.25 -0.05 0.02
N ARG A 512 25.96 0.32 -1.05
CA ARG A 512 25.71 -0.20 -2.40
C ARG A 512 26.10 -1.67 -2.49
N LEU A 513 25.15 -2.50 -2.90
CA LEU A 513 25.35 -3.92 -3.17
C LEU A 513 25.96 -4.10 -4.57
N ALA A 514 27.08 -4.82 -4.66
CA ALA A 514 27.81 -5.01 -5.93
C ALA A 514 27.04 -5.89 -6.94
N ASN A 515 26.23 -6.83 -6.47
CA ASN A 515 25.54 -7.84 -7.29
C ASN A 515 24.04 -7.83 -7.04
N ALA A 516 23.39 -6.68 -7.20
CA ALA A 516 21.95 -6.60 -7.09
C ALA A 516 21.28 -7.03 -8.41
N GLU A 517 20.73 -8.24 -8.42
CA GLU A 517 19.82 -8.69 -9.46
C GLU A 517 18.42 -8.13 -9.15
N GLY A 518 18.15 -6.90 -9.61
CA GLY A 518 16.84 -6.25 -9.44
C GLY A 518 16.86 -4.76 -9.81
N GLY A 519 15.74 -4.07 -9.54
CA GLY A 519 15.61 -2.64 -9.80
C GLY A 519 16.51 -1.76 -8.90
N VAL A 520 16.51 -0.44 -9.14
CA VAL A 520 17.36 0.54 -8.45
C VAL A 520 17.33 0.41 -6.91
N LEU A 521 16.18 0.12 -6.31
CA LEU A 521 16.05 -0.04 -4.85
C LEU A 521 16.76 -1.28 -4.30
N SER A 522 16.84 -2.36 -5.09
CA SER A 522 17.51 -3.59 -4.68
C SER A 522 19.03 -3.48 -4.70
N SER A 523 19.57 -2.40 -5.30
CA SER A 523 21.01 -2.12 -5.34
C SER A 523 21.56 -1.49 -4.06
N ILE A 524 20.70 -1.16 -3.12
CA ILE A 524 21.03 -0.58 -1.82
C ILE A 524 20.62 -1.58 -0.74
N ASP A 525 21.44 -1.78 0.28
CA ASP A 525 21.08 -2.65 1.40
C ASP A 525 19.74 -2.23 2.03
N SER A 526 18.85 -3.20 2.26
CA SER A 526 17.55 -3.00 2.87
C SER A 526 17.61 -2.41 4.29
N THR A 527 18.71 -2.70 5.02
CA THR A 527 18.92 -2.21 6.40
C THR A 527 19.08 -0.69 6.46
N PHE A 528 19.62 -0.08 5.40
CA PHE A 528 19.79 1.37 5.28
C PHE A 528 18.48 2.14 5.40
N TRP A 529 17.42 1.64 4.73
CA TRP A 529 16.11 2.29 4.75
C TRP A 529 15.49 2.26 6.15
N GLN A 530 15.76 1.20 6.91
CA GLN A 530 15.28 1.04 8.28
C GLN A 530 16.07 1.94 9.24
N ALA A 531 17.40 1.98 9.11
CA ALA A 531 18.28 2.79 9.96
C ALA A 531 17.94 4.29 9.86
N ILE A 532 17.71 4.80 8.64
CA ILE A 532 17.39 6.22 8.44
C ILE A 532 15.90 6.51 8.63
N GLY A 533 15.04 5.47 8.67
CA GLY A 533 13.60 5.64 8.81
C GLY A 533 12.91 6.21 7.55
N VAL A 534 13.44 5.93 6.35
CA VAL A 534 12.81 6.39 5.11
C VAL A 534 11.63 5.49 4.79
N VAL A 535 10.39 5.96 5.01
CA VAL A 535 9.17 5.18 4.69
C VAL A 535 8.70 5.43 3.26
N ARG A 536 8.71 6.69 2.81
CA ARG A 536 8.16 7.09 1.51
C ARG A 536 8.96 6.53 0.33
N MET A 537 8.29 5.80 -0.55
CA MET A 537 8.92 5.14 -1.71
C MET A 537 9.64 6.12 -2.65
N GLY A 538 9.07 7.30 -2.88
CA GLY A 538 9.69 8.34 -3.71
C GLY A 538 11.04 8.81 -3.18
N HIS A 539 11.17 8.99 -1.86
CA HIS A 539 12.42 9.38 -1.21
C HIS A 539 13.46 8.26 -1.30
N ARG A 540 13.05 6.99 -1.10
CA ARG A 540 13.94 5.84 -1.28
C ARG A 540 14.52 5.78 -2.69
N LEU A 541 13.68 6.02 -3.71
CA LEU A 541 14.12 6.01 -5.10
C LEU A 541 15.10 7.15 -5.41
N LEU A 542 14.86 8.36 -4.90
CA LEU A 542 15.77 9.50 -5.09
C LEU A 542 17.12 9.25 -4.41
N LEU A 543 17.10 8.83 -3.15
CA LEU A 543 18.32 8.51 -2.40
C LEU A 543 19.10 7.35 -3.04
N ALA A 544 18.41 6.28 -3.47
CA ALA A 544 19.07 5.16 -4.14
C ALA A 544 19.79 5.58 -5.43
N LYS A 545 19.12 6.39 -6.27
CA LYS A 545 19.74 6.92 -7.49
C LYS A 545 20.94 7.82 -7.17
N ALA A 546 20.83 8.64 -6.14
CA ALA A 546 21.89 9.54 -5.69
C ALA A 546 23.11 8.76 -5.19
N ILE A 547 22.90 7.72 -4.37
CA ILE A 547 23.97 6.88 -3.85
C ILE A 547 24.67 6.10 -4.97
N LEU A 548 23.93 5.68 -6.00
CA LEU A 548 24.52 5.04 -7.18
C LEU A 548 25.36 5.99 -8.05
N ALA A 549 25.12 7.31 -7.94
CA ALA A 549 25.84 8.35 -8.68
C ALA A 549 27.07 8.90 -7.94
N LEU A 550 27.19 8.63 -6.63
CA LEU A 550 28.42 8.77 -5.86
C LEU A 550 29.44 7.71 -6.30
#